data_AF-A0A242JXV3-F1
#
_entry.id   AF-A0A242JXV3-F1
#
_cell.length_a   1.000
_cell.length_b   1.000
_cell.length_c   1.000
_cell.angle_alpha   90.00
_cell.angle_beta   90.00
_cell.angle_gamma   90.00
#
_symmetry.space_group_name_H-M   'P 1'
#
loop_
_entity.id
_entity.type
_entity.pdbx_description
1 polymer ?
#
loop_
_entity_poly.entity_id
_entity_poly.type
_entity_poly.pdbx_seq_one_letter_code
_entity_poly.pdbx_strand_id
1 'polypeptide(L)'
;MIPKIFVPEEPIQDLHELTRLRKMWIESRNREKNRAHKILQTAGIKITSYMTDIFGLSGRNLLNLLINEEDITAEKVEAAVYTSLKFKVPELVEGLTGFFRSHHKFLLAQILDVIDKFINRFKFEH
;
A
#
# COMPACT_ATOMS: atom_id res chain seq x y z
N MET A 1 10.76 -45.42 -15.99
CA MET A 1 9.52 -45.52 -15.19
C MET A 1 9.00 -44.10 -15.02
N ILE A 2 7.94 -43.72 -15.75
CA ILE A 2 7.36 -42.38 -15.66
C ILE A 2 6.45 -42.39 -14.42
N PRO A 3 6.59 -41.45 -13.46
CA PRO A 3 5.72 -41.44 -12.30
C PRO A 3 4.28 -41.21 -12.75
N LYS A 4 3.35 -41.99 -12.19
CA LYS A 4 1.91 -41.80 -12.37
C LYS A 4 1.56 -40.43 -11.81
N ILE A 5 1.38 -39.44 -12.67
CA ILE A 5 0.93 -38.10 -12.27
C ILE A 5 -0.53 -38.25 -11.84
N PHE A 6 -0.77 -38.14 -10.54
CA PHE A 6 -2.11 -38.11 -9.97
C PHE A 6 -2.80 -36.83 -10.44
N VAL A 7 -3.86 -36.97 -11.25
CA VAL A 7 -4.73 -35.87 -11.66
C VAL A 7 -5.92 -35.88 -10.69
N PRO A 8 -6.08 -34.87 -9.82
CA PRO A 8 -7.19 -34.82 -8.87
C PRO A 8 -8.53 -34.62 -9.60
N GLU A 9 -9.65 -34.93 -8.94
CA GLU A 9 -11.00 -34.74 -9.50
C GLU A 9 -11.29 -33.24 -9.74
N GLU A 10 -12.17 -32.94 -10.71
CA GLU A 10 -12.47 -31.57 -11.17
C GLU A 10 -12.73 -30.56 -10.03
N PRO A 11 -13.53 -30.86 -8.98
CA PRO A 11 -13.78 -29.89 -7.90
C PRO A 11 -12.51 -29.49 -7.12
N ILE A 12 -11.55 -30.42 -7.01
CA ILE A 12 -10.28 -30.17 -6.31
C ILE A 12 -9.36 -29.32 -7.19
N GLN A 13 -9.40 -29.51 -8.52
CA GLN A 13 -8.66 -28.66 -9.46
C GLN A 13 -9.16 -27.21 -9.41
N ASP A 14 -10.47 -27.00 -9.40
CA ASP A 14 -11.07 -25.66 -9.33
C ASP A 14 -10.68 -24.94 -8.02
N LEU A 15 -10.74 -25.63 -6.88
CA LEU A 15 -10.28 -25.08 -5.61
C LEU A 15 -8.78 -24.73 -5.62
N HIS A 16 -7.95 -25.56 -6.25
CA HIS A 16 -6.52 -25.27 -6.42
C HIS A 16 -6.27 -24.06 -7.32
N GLU A 17 -7.06 -23.89 -8.38
CA GLU A 17 -6.95 -22.71 -9.24
C GLU A 17 -7.31 -21.44 -8.47
N LEU A 18 -8.43 -21.42 -7.76
CA LEU A 18 -8.86 -20.28 -6.94
C LEU A 18 -7.81 -19.92 -5.87
N THR A 19 -7.26 -20.93 -5.18
CA THR A 19 -6.22 -20.68 -4.15
C THR A 19 -4.91 -20.15 -4.75
N ARG A 20 -4.51 -20.66 -5.92
CA ARG A 20 -3.34 -20.14 -6.67
C ARG A 20 -3.55 -18.70 -7.12
N LEU A 21 -4.71 -18.38 -7.68
CA LEU A 21 -5.07 -17.03 -8.10
C LEU A 21 -5.05 -16.06 -6.92
N ARG A 22 -5.66 -16.45 -5.80
CA ARG A 22 -5.64 -15.67 -4.56
C ARG A 22 -4.22 -15.41 -4.06
N LYS A 23 -3.37 -16.43 -4.04
CA LYS A 23 -1.96 -16.30 -3.63
C LYS A 23 -1.21 -15.34 -4.55
N MET A 24 -1.36 -15.50 -5.87
CA MET A 24 -0.74 -14.63 -6.87
C MET A 24 -1.14 -13.16 -6.68
N TRP A 25 -2.42 -12.86 -6.39
CA TRP A 25 -2.86 -11.50 -6.14
C TRP A 25 -2.30 -10.91 -4.84
N ILE A 26 -2.26 -11.69 -3.75
CA ILE A 26 -1.64 -11.26 -2.49
C ILE A 26 -0.17 -10.90 -2.70
N GLU A 27 0.57 -11.75 -3.41
CA GLU A 27 1.98 -11.52 -3.72
C GLU A 27 2.17 -10.28 -4.60
N SER A 28 1.32 -10.10 -5.61
CA SER A 28 1.34 -8.93 -6.50
C SER A 28 1.09 -7.63 -5.72
N ARG A 29 0.07 -7.62 -4.86
CA ARG A 29 -0.20 -6.49 -3.96
C ARG A 29 0.99 -6.19 -3.06
N ASN A 30 1.63 -7.21 -2.48
CA ASN A 30 2.78 -7.02 -1.60
C ASN A 30 3.98 -6.44 -2.35
N ARG A 31 4.21 -6.83 -3.62
CA ARG A 31 5.25 -6.24 -4.46
C ARG A 31 5.03 -4.74 -4.67
N GLU A 32 3.80 -4.33 -4.95
CA GLU A 32 3.46 -2.90 -5.12
C GLU A 32 3.59 -2.12 -3.82
N LYS A 33 3.15 -2.69 -2.68
CA LYS A 33 3.39 -2.09 -1.36
C LYS A 33 4.87 -1.85 -1.09
N ASN A 34 5.72 -2.84 -1.38
CA ASN A 34 7.17 -2.71 -1.24
C ASN A 34 7.76 -1.63 -2.18
N ARG A 35 7.20 -1.47 -3.37
CA ARG A 35 7.60 -0.41 -4.31
C ARG A 35 7.26 0.98 -3.78
N ALA A 36 6.08 1.16 -3.19
CA ALA A 36 5.72 2.41 -2.51
C ALA A 36 6.70 2.72 -1.37
N HIS A 37 7.02 1.74 -0.52
CA HIS A 37 8.03 1.92 0.54
C HIS A 37 9.38 2.41 0.00
N LYS A 38 9.88 1.82 -1.10
CA LYS A 38 11.14 2.23 -1.72
C LYS A 38 11.13 3.67 -2.24
N ILE A 39 10.01 4.12 -2.82
CA ILE A 39 9.86 5.50 -3.28
C ILE A 39 9.91 6.47 -2.10
N LEU A 40 9.18 6.16 -1.03
CA LEU A 40 9.19 6.98 0.19
C LEU A 40 10.61 7.08 0.77
N GLN A 41 11.32 5.96 0.88
CA GLN A 41 12.72 5.94 1.36
C GLN A 41 13.65 6.76 0.47
N THR A 42 13.53 6.63 -0.86
CA THR A 42 14.37 7.36 -1.82
C THR A 42 14.10 8.86 -1.78
N ALA A 43 12.85 9.25 -1.50
CA ALA A 43 12.49 10.64 -1.26
C ALA A 43 12.85 11.15 0.14
N GLY A 44 13.44 10.33 1.01
CA GLY A 44 13.76 10.71 2.39
C GLY A 44 12.56 10.80 3.33
N ILE A 45 11.39 10.29 2.92
CA ILE A 45 10.17 10.27 3.72
C ILE A 45 10.22 9.10 4.70
N LYS A 46 10.06 9.37 6.00
CA LYS A 46 10.25 8.43 7.11
C LYS A 46 8.96 8.07 7.86
N ILE A 47 7.80 8.30 7.27
CA ILE A 47 6.49 8.00 7.90
C ILE A 47 6.31 6.54 8.34
N THR A 48 7.02 5.60 7.69
CA THR A 48 7.00 4.17 8.03
C THR A 48 7.55 3.85 9.41
N SER A 49 8.32 4.77 10.01
CA SER A 49 8.87 4.62 11.36
C SER A 49 7.86 5.02 12.44
N TYR A 50 6.87 5.84 12.11
CA TYR A 50 5.94 6.43 13.08
C TYR A 50 4.56 5.77 13.06
N MET A 51 4.22 5.08 11.98
CA MET A 51 2.93 4.43 11.77
C MET A 51 3.08 2.97 11.33
N THR A 52 2.24 2.10 11.88
CA THR A 52 2.24 0.66 11.64
C THR A 52 1.63 0.25 10.30
N ASP A 53 0.62 0.97 9.81
CA ASP A 53 -0.01 0.71 8.51
C ASP A 53 -0.14 1.98 7.66
N ILE A 54 0.75 2.13 6.68
CA ILE A 54 0.72 3.25 5.73
C ILE A 54 -0.35 3.12 4.64
N PHE A 55 -0.93 1.92 4.46
CA PHE A 55 -1.96 1.67 3.45
C PHE A 55 -3.37 1.62 4.06
N GLY A 56 -3.49 1.73 5.38
CA GLY A 56 -4.76 1.90 6.08
C GLY A 56 -5.34 3.31 5.88
N LEU A 57 -6.49 3.60 6.48
CA LEU A 57 -7.24 4.84 6.23
C LEU A 57 -6.41 6.11 6.52
N SER A 58 -5.84 6.24 7.72
CA SER A 58 -5.02 7.39 8.11
C SER A 58 -3.78 7.52 7.21
N GLY A 59 -3.11 6.40 6.92
CA GLY A 59 -1.91 6.41 6.09
C GLY A 59 -2.22 6.79 4.65
N ARG A 60 -3.34 6.32 4.10
CA ARG A 60 -3.78 6.69 2.77
C ARG A 60 -4.10 8.17 2.66
N ASN A 61 -4.70 8.77 3.69
CA ASN A 61 -4.92 10.22 3.74
C ASN A 61 -3.58 10.98 3.70
N LEU A 62 -2.59 10.55 4.48
CA LEU A 62 -1.26 11.17 4.47
C LEU A 62 -0.52 11.01 3.14
N LEU A 63 -0.62 9.83 2.51
CA LEU A 63 -0.03 9.60 1.19
C LEU A 63 -0.73 10.42 0.10
N ASN A 64 -2.04 10.58 0.19
CA ASN A 64 -2.78 11.47 -0.71
C ASN A 64 -2.41 12.95 -0.47
N LEU A 65 -2.17 13.34 0.78
CA LEU A 65 -1.67 14.68 1.13
C LEU A 65 -0.31 14.93 0.45
N LEU A 66 0.63 13.97 0.53
CA LEU A 66 1.92 14.03 -0.15
C LEU A 66 1.80 14.20 -1.67
N ILE A 67 0.83 13.53 -2.28
CA ILE A 67 0.62 13.56 -3.74
C ILE A 67 0.04 14.90 -4.18
N ASN A 68 -1.00 15.38 -3.48
CA ASN A 68 -1.82 16.50 -3.93
C ASN A 68 -1.31 17.86 -3.45
N GLU A 69 -0.68 17.93 -2.27
CA GLU A 69 -0.22 19.18 -1.69
C GLU A 69 1.25 19.45 -2.00
N GLU A 70 1.60 20.71 -2.22
CA GLU A 70 3.00 21.15 -2.31
C GLU A 70 3.56 21.47 -0.93
N ASP A 71 2.77 22.12 -0.08
CA ASP A 71 3.15 22.48 1.30
C ASP A 71 2.37 21.64 2.33
N ILE A 72 3.14 20.84 3.08
CA ILE A 72 2.65 20.01 4.18
C ILE A 72 2.81 20.78 5.48
N THR A 73 1.70 21.31 6.00
CA THR A 73 1.63 21.98 7.29
C THR A 73 1.10 21.05 8.38
N ALA A 74 1.42 21.34 9.65
CA ALA A 74 0.97 20.53 10.79
C ALA A 74 -0.56 20.43 10.85
N GLU A 75 -1.28 21.51 10.53
CA GLU A 75 -2.74 21.55 10.50
C GLU A 75 -3.32 20.56 9.46
N LYS A 76 -2.74 20.51 8.26
CA LYS A 76 -3.16 19.56 7.22
C LYS A 76 -2.87 18.12 7.62
N VAL A 77 -1.72 17.86 8.24
CA VAL A 77 -1.37 16.53 8.76
C VAL A 77 -2.33 16.11 9.87
N GLU A 78 -2.66 17.01 10.80
CA GLU A 78 -3.62 16.75 11.86
C GLU A 78 -5.03 16.46 11.32
N ALA A 79 -5.47 17.18 10.28
CA ALA A 79 -6.75 16.93 9.63
C ALA A 79 -6.80 15.59 8.88
N ALA A 80 -5.65 15.11 8.39
CA ALA A 80 -5.55 13.85 7.64
C ALA A 80 -5.53 12.60 8.54
N VAL A 81 -5.16 12.73 9.82
CA VAL A 81 -4.99 11.60 10.76
C VAL A 81 -6.07 11.52 11.82
N TYR A 82 -6.38 10.29 12.25
CA TYR A 82 -7.43 10.03 13.24
C TYR A 82 -6.87 9.85 14.66
N THR A 83 -7.67 10.25 15.64
CA THR A 83 -7.59 10.03 17.11
C THR A 83 -6.19 9.78 17.68
N SER A 84 -5.68 8.54 17.63
CA SER A 84 -4.41 8.16 18.28
C SER A 84 -3.16 8.68 17.55
N LEU A 85 -3.25 8.94 16.25
CA LEU A 85 -2.14 9.49 15.46
C LEU A 85 -2.00 11.01 15.62
N LYS A 86 -3.03 11.69 16.14
CA LYS A 86 -2.96 13.14 16.40
C LYS A 86 -1.87 13.51 17.40
N PHE A 87 -1.63 12.64 18.39
CA PHE A 87 -0.53 12.81 19.35
C PHE A 87 0.86 12.74 18.70
N LYS A 88 0.97 12.16 17.49
CA LYS A 88 2.23 12.00 16.75
C LYS A 88 2.37 12.99 15.59
N VAL A 89 1.51 14.01 15.52
CA VAL A 89 1.53 14.98 14.41
C VAL A 89 2.90 15.65 14.24
N PRO A 90 3.61 16.09 15.29
CA PRO A 90 4.94 16.66 15.15
C PRO A 90 5.92 15.72 14.43
N GLU A 91 5.97 14.45 14.84
CA GLU A 91 6.84 13.43 14.27
C GLU A 91 6.41 13.04 12.85
N LEU A 92 5.11 13.06 12.56
CA LEU A 92 4.59 12.83 11.22
C LEU A 92 4.96 13.95 10.26
N VAL A 93 4.88 15.22 10.69
CA VAL A 93 5.32 16.38 9.89
C VAL A 93 6.80 16.27 9.59
N GLU A 94 7.63 15.95 10.60
CA GLU A 94 9.06 15.73 10.42
C GLU A 94 9.32 14.57 9.44
N GLY A 95 8.61 13.45 9.61
CA GLY A 95 8.74 12.28 8.74
C GLY A 95 8.26 12.51 7.30
N LEU A 96 7.37 13.47 7.08
CA LEU A 96 6.88 13.89 5.76
C LEU A 96 7.78 14.94 5.10
N THR A 97 8.68 15.54 5.87
CA THR A 97 9.64 16.51 5.36
C THR A 97 10.77 15.77 4.63
N GLY A 98 10.86 15.94 3.32
CA GLY A 98 11.83 15.24 2.51
C GLY A 98 11.90 15.75 1.07
N PHE A 99 12.67 15.05 0.26
CA PHE A 99 12.88 15.40 -1.14
C PHE A 99 11.83 14.76 -2.07
N PHE A 100 10.60 15.24 -1.94
CA PHE A 100 9.46 14.70 -2.68
C PHE A 100 9.17 15.50 -3.96
N ARG A 101 9.82 15.12 -5.07
CA ARG A 101 9.63 15.75 -6.39
C ARG A 101 8.33 15.29 -7.07
N SER A 102 7.91 16.02 -8.11
CA SER A 102 6.79 15.66 -8.99
C SER A 102 6.90 14.24 -9.58
N HIS A 103 8.11 13.76 -9.85
CA HIS A 103 8.33 12.38 -10.29
C HIS A 103 7.92 11.35 -9.22
N HIS A 104 8.28 11.58 -7.96
CA HIS A 104 7.91 10.70 -6.85
C HIS A 104 6.40 10.74 -6.59
N LYS A 105 5.78 11.93 -6.69
CA LYS A 105 4.31 12.11 -6.65
C LYS A 105 3.62 11.24 -7.69
N PHE A 106 4.05 11.34 -8.95
CA PHE A 106 3.50 10.57 -10.06
C PHE A 106 3.63 9.06 -9.83
N LEU A 107 4.83 8.57 -9.50
CA LEU A 107 5.06 7.14 -9.28
C LEU A 107 4.25 6.61 -8.09
N LEU A 108 4.20 7.35 -6.99
CA LEU A 108 3.44 6.95 -5.80
C LEU A 108 1.95 6.86 -6.14
N ALA A 109 1.38 7.85 -6.83
CA ALA A 109 -0.01 7.83 -7.25
C ALA A 109 -0.36 6.60 -8.11
N GLN A 110 0.49 6.24 -9.07
CA GLN A 110 0.27 5.06 -9.91
C GLN A 110 0.27 3.76 -9.10
N ILE A 111 1.22 3.61 -8.17
CA ILE A 111 1.31 2.41 -7.33
C ILE A 111 0.12 2.30 -6.39
N LEU A 112 -0.32 3.42 -5.83
CA LEU A 112 -1.46 3.49 -4.94
C LEU A 112 -2.77 3.13 -5.64
N ASP A 113 -2.95 3.48 -6.92
CA ASP A 113 -4.09 3.03 -7.74
C ASP A 113 -4.07 1.51 -7.97
N VAL A 114 -2.89 0.95 -8.29
CA VAL A 114 -2.74 -0.51 -8.48
C VAL A 114 -3.04 -1.27 -7.19
N ILE A 115 -2.57 -0.78 -6.04
CA ILE A 115 -2.87 -1.38 -4.73
C ILE A 115 -4.38 -1.39 -4.47
N ASP A 116 -5.08 -0.30 -4.77
CA ASP A 116 -6.52 -0.19 -4.55
C ASP A 116 -7.31 -1.16 -5.43
N LYS A 117 -6.89 -1.35 -6.69
CA LYS A 117 -7.46 -2.37 -7.58
C LYS A 117 -7.35 -3.77 -7.00
N PHE A 118 -6.21 -4.12 -6.39
CA PHE A 118 -6.06 -5.40 -5.71
C PHE A 118 -6.94 -5.50 -4.45
N ILE A 119 -7.05 -4.44 -3.65
CA ILE A 119 -7.90 -4.44 -2.44
C ILE A 119 -9.38 -4.60 -2.80
N ASN A 120 -9.86 -3.88 -3.81
CA ASN A 120 -11.26 -3.93 -4.22
C ASN A 120 -11.65 -5.27 -4.85
N ARG A 121 -10.74 -5.93 -5.56
CA ARG A 121 -11.00 -7.26 -6.14
C ARG A 121 -11.28 -8.32 -5.07
N PHE A 122 -10.67 -8.21 -3.89
CA PHE A 122 -10.96 -9.09 -2.74
C PHE A 122 -12.35 -8.87 -2.12
N LYS A 123 -12.99 -7.71 -2.34
CA LYS A 123 -14.30 -7.41 -1.74
C LYS A 123 -15.47 -7.99 -2.54
N PHE A 124 -15.26 -8.39 -3.79
CA PHE A 124 -16.30 -8.96 -4.66
C PHE A 124 -16.40 -10.50 -4.59
N GLU A 125 -15.51 -11.16 -3.82
CA GLU A 125 -15.52 -12.63 -3.65
C GLU A 125 -16.31 -13.09 -2.39
N HIS A 126 -17.16 -12.23 -1.82
CA HIS A 126 -18.01 -12.54 -0.67
C HIS A 126 -19.46 -12.12 -0.91
#